data_AF-A0A419F7Y2-F1
#
_entry.id   AF-A0A419F7Y2-F1
#
_cell.length_a   1.000
_cell.length_b   1.000
_cell.length_c   1.000
_cell.angle_alpha   90.00
_cell.angle_beta   90.00
_cell.angle_gamma   90.00
#
_symmetry.space_group_name_H-M   'P 1'
#
loop_
_entity.id
_entity.type
_entity.pdbx_description
1 polymer ?
#
loop_
_entity_poly.entity_id
_entity_poly.type
_entity_poly.pdbx_seq_one_letter_code
_entity_poly.pdbx_strand_id
1 'polypeptide(L)'
;MQELLGLGDAKKLKSVAGLAGGIGHQGEACGIVVGGALALALASAGNDEDHATVTARGCTLVNEFVQRFAERSGSTRCRDIAQTDFDDDRQLRRYVLGKSRTCVKLAGASASMLADIVDREQIHPGKHFVELTQRFSESNFHCAQSVVMLASEELGVAPVLPSTMLIPLNGGIGYSGSTCAALLGGCIVIGLQKGGDTSQTGMFTSVRRLLLTLIQGASAFHRLDLSPANDALLRCAELAKWFQTQFHSRLCREITEVDFQDEQQSWRYFEEGIISRCISMAQETAAKAAALAR
;
A
#
# COMPACT_ATOMS: atom_id res chain seq x y z
N MET A 1 -11.92 6.13 -13.37
CA MET A 1 -11.94 5.49 -12.02
C MET A 1 -11.68 6.48 -10.90
N GLN A 2 -10.65 7.34 -10.95
CA GLN A 2 -10.46 8.36 -9.90
C GLN A 2 -11.64 9.34 -9.79
N GLU A 3 -12.12 9.87 -10.91
CA GLU A 3 -13.32 10.72 -10.94
C GLU A 3 -14.58 9.94 -10.53
N LEU A 4 -14.74 8.71 -11.03
CA LEU A 4 -15.86 7.81 -10.69
C LEU A 4 -15.96 7.50 -9.19
N LEU A 5 -14.82 7.40 -8.50
CA LEU A 5 -14.74 7.07 -7.07
C LEU A 5 -14.50 8.30 -6.18
N GLY A 6 -14.52 9.53 -6.72
CA GLY A 6 -14.24 10.74 -5.94
C GLY A 6 -12.83 10.77 -5.32
N LEU A 7 -11.86 10.12 -5.96
CA LEU A 7 -10.45 10.01 -5.51
C LEU A 7 -9.56 11.17 -5.99
N GLY A 8 -10.10 12.16 -6.71
CA GLY A 8 -9.36 13.31 -7.25
C GLY A 8 -8.81 14.31 -6.21
N ASP A 9 -8.81 13.97 -4.92
CA ASP A 9 -8.24 14.80 -3.86
C ASP A 9 -6.71 14.70 -3.89
N ALA A 10 -6.06 15.85 -4.15
CA ALA A 10 -4.60 15.97 -4.17
C ALA A 10 -3.92 15.42 -2.89
N LYS A 11 -4.56 15.50 -1.72
CA LYS A 11 -4.01 14.92 -0.48
C LYS A 11 -3.96 13.41 -0.54
N LYS A 12 -4.98 12.76 -1.10
CA LYS A 12 -5.02 11.29 -1.28
C LYS A 12 -3.98 10.83 -2.30
N LEU A 13 -3.74 11.61 -3.35
CA LEU A 13 -2.68 11.31 -4.33
C LEU A 13 -1.28 11.45 -3.72
N LYS A 14 -1.07 12.50 -2.91
CA LYS A 14 0.19 12.69 -2.17
C LYS A 14 0.45 11.55 -1.20
N SER A 15 -0.56 11.11 -0.46
CA SER A 15 -0.41 10.06 0.56
C SER A 15 0.10 8.73 -0.01
N VAL A 16 -0.17 8.44 -1.29
CA VAL A 16 0.33 7.23 -1.95
C VAL A 16 1.57 7.45 -2.83
N ALA A 17 2.10 8.68 -2.90
CA ALA A 17 3.21 9.01 -3.80
C ALA A 17 4.50 8.24 -3.48
N GLY A 18 4.74 7.95 -2.19
CA GLY A 18 5.89 7.19 -1.73
C GLY A 18 5.82 5.68 -2.00
N LEU A 19 4.72 5.16 -2.55
CA LEU A 19 4.51 3.72 -2.72
C LEU A 19 5.08 3.18 -4.05
N ALA A 20 5.52 4.05 -4.96
CA ALA A 20 6.05 3.65 -6.27
C ALA A 20 7.33 2.81 -6.15
N GLY A 21 7.52 1.89 -7.11
CA GLY A 21 8.60 0.90 -7.06
C GLY A 21 8.45 -0.14 -5.93
N GLY A 22 7.27 -0.18 -5.29
CA GLY A 22 6.96 -1.09 -4.19
C GLY A 22 7.52 -0.60 -2.86
N ILE A 23 7.05 0.58 -2.44
CA ILE A 23 7.30 1.29 -1.17
C ILE A 23 8.60 2.10 -1.13
N GLY A 24 8.82 2.98 -2.09
CA GLY A 24 10.06 3.74 -2.17
C GLY A 24 11.16 2.87 -2.78
N HIS A 25 10.84 2.23 -3.91
CA HIS A 25 11.81 1.49 -4.71
C HIS A 25 12.38 0.21 -4.06
N GLN A 26 11.78 -0.27 -2.98
CA GLN A 26 12.27 -1.45 -2.24
C GLN A 26 11.78 -2.79 -2.80
N GLY A 27 10.94 -2.79 -3.85
CA GLY A 27 10.56 -4.00 -4.57
C GLY A 27 9.50 -4.85 -3.87
N GLU A 28 8.82 -4.34 -2.83
CA GLU A 28 7.76 -5.05 -2.11
C GLU A 28 6.38 -4.89 -2.79
N ALA A 29 5.27 -4.76 -2.07
CA ALA A 29 3.92 -4.76 -2.66
C ALA A 29 3.81 -3.80 -3.86
N CYS A 30 3.33 -4.33 -4.98
CA CYS A 30 3.15 -3.58 -6.21
C CYS A 30 2.19 -2.40 -6.00
N GLY A 31 2.54 -1.22 -6.50
CA GLY A 31 1.69 -0.03 -6.41
C GLY A 31 0.31 -0.22 -7.06
N ILE A 32 0.19 -1.09 -8.08
CA ILE A 32 -1.11 -1.43 -8.69
C ILE A 32 -1.97 -2.24 -7.71
N VAL A 33 -1.36 -3.16 -6.94
CA VAL A 33 -2.05 -3.93 -5.92
C VAL A 33 -2.54 -3.03 -4.80
N VAL A 34 -1.67 -2.19 -4.24
CA VAL A 34 -2.05 -1.28 -3.14
C VAL A 34 -3.09 -0.25 -3.61
N GLY A 35 -2.90 0.34 -4.79
CA GLY A 35 -3.85 1.30 -5.35
C GLY A 35 -5.22 0.69 -5.66
N GLY A 36 -5.24 -0.52 -6.24
CA GLY A 36 -6.48 -1.26 -6.48
C GLY A 36 -7.18 -1.67 -5.19
N ALA A 37 -6.42 -2.09 -4.18
CA ALA A 37 -6.96 -2.41 -2.85
C ALA A 37 -7.65 -1.19 -2.20
N LEU A 38 -6.99 -0.03 -2.21
CA LEU A 38 -7.56 1.22 -1.70
C LEU A 38 -8.82 1.63 -2.50
N ALA A 39 -8.81 1.47 -3.82
CA ALA A 39 -9.97 1.77 -4.66
C ALA A 39 -11.17 0.86 -4.36
N LEU A 40 -10.96 -0.44 -4.19
CA LEU A 40 -12.01 -1.39 -3.84
C LEU A 40 -12.53 -1.17 -2.43
N ALA A 41 -11.65 -0.91 -1.47
CA ALA A 41 -12.05 -0.61 -0.10
C ALA A 41 -12.87 0.68 0.00
N LEU A 42 -12.64 1.66 -0.89
CA LEU A 42 -13.50 2.83 -1.00
C LEU A 42 -14.83 2.49 -1.67
N ALA A 43 -14.80 1.73 -2.77
CA ALA A 43 -16.01 1.32 -3.49
C ALA A 43 -16.90 0.37 -2.67
N SER A 44 -16.34 -0.30 -1.65
CA SER A 44 -17.09 -1.17 -0.75
C SER A 44 -17.90 -0.40 0.29
N ALA A 45 -17.86 0.94 0.33
CA ALA A 45 -18.71 1.74 1.23
C ALA A 45 -20.10 1.95 0.60
N GLY A 46 -21.13 1.32 1.18
CA GLY A 46 -22.54 1.55 0.83
C GLY A 46 -23.15 2.63 1.72
N ASN A 47 -24.28 3.20 1.29
CA ASN A 47 -25.07 4.10 2.13
C ASN A 47 -25.81 3.29 3.20
N ASP A 48 -25.84 3.80 4.43
CA ASP A 48 -26.60 3.27 5.58
C ASP A 48 -26.20 1.86 6.09
N GLU A 49 -25.03 1.37 5.72
CA GLU A 49 -24.47 0.13 6.28
C GLU A 49 -23.54 0.40 7.46
N ASP A 50 -23.49 -0.55 8.41
CA ASP A 50 -22.57 -0.48 9.53
C ASP A 50 -21.11 -0.65 9.10
N HIS A 51 -20.21 -0.09 9.91
CA HIS A 51 -18.77 -0.05 9.62
C HIS A 51 -18.13 -1.44 9.51
N ALA A 52 -18.60 -2.43 10.28
CA ALA A 52 -18.06 -3.79 10.26
C ALA A 52 -18.41 -4.49 8.95
N THR A 53 -19.67 -4.35 8.49
CA THR A 53 -20.13 -4.86 7.20
C THR A 53 -19.34 -4.26 6.04
N VAL A 54 -19.15 -2.94 6.03
CA VAL A 54 -18.39 -2.23 4.98
C VAL A 54 -16.94 -2.70 4.91
N THR A 55 -16.28 -2.84 6.06
CA THR A 55 -14.87 -3.23 6.12
C THR A 55 -14.67 -4.71 5.79
N ALA A 56 -15.54 -5.61 6.25
CA ALA A 56 -15.50 -7.03 5.88
C ALA A 56 -15.74 -7.24 4.38
N ARG A 57 -16.65 -6.45 3.77
CA ARG A 57 -16.85 -6.47 2.31
C ARG A 57 -15.61 -5.95 1.58
N GLY A 58 -15.01 -4.87 2.08
CA GLY A 58 -13.75 -4.35 1.57
C GLY A 58 -12.65 -5.42 1.60
N CYS A 59 -12.48 -6.12 2.72
CA CYS A 59 -11.53 -7.24 2.85
C CYS A 59 -11.77 -8.33 1.80
N THR A 60 -13.04 -8.71 1.60
CA THR A 60 -13.43 -9.72 0.61
C THR A 60 -13.02 -9.31 -0.80
N LEU A 61 -13.33 -8.07 -1.19
CA LEU A 61 -13.04 -7.56 -2.52
C LEU A 61 -11.55 -7.38 -2.77
N VAL A 62 -10.83 -6.84 -1.78
CA VAL A 62 -9.39 -6.67 -1.85
C VAL A 62 -8.70 -8.02 -1.99
N ASN A 63 -9.10 -9.02 -1.19
CA ASN A 63 -8.51 -10.35 -1.27
C ASN A 63 -8.71 -10.99 -2.65
N GLU A 64 -9.93 -10.95 -3.19
CA GLU A 64 -10.24 -11.45 -4.53
C GLU A 64 -9.39 -10.75 -5.61
N PHE A 65 -9.27 -9.42 -5.54
CA PHE A 65 -8.46 -8.66 -6.47
C PHE A 65 -6.98 -9.05 -6.40
N VAL A 66 -6.43 -9.19 -5.18
CA VAL A 66 -5.03 -9.56 -4.99
C VAL A 66 -4.74 -10.96 -5.57
N GLN A 67 -5.66 -11.91 -5.36
CA GLN A 67 -5.55 -13.26 -5.94
C GLN A 67 -5.56 -13.20 -7.48
N ARG A 68 -6.57 -12.56 -8.09
CA ARG A 68 -6.65 -12.41 -9.55
C ARG A 68 -5.46 -11.67 -10.16
N PHE A 69 -4.99 -10.64 -9.46
CA PHE A 69 -3.80 -9.91 -9.87
C PHE A 69 -2.60 -10.85 -9.89
N ALA A 70 -2.36 -11.59 -8.81
CA ALA A 70 -1.25 -12.53 -8.68
C ALA A 70 -1.30 -13.64 -9.74
N GLU A 71 -2.46 -14.21 -10.02
CA GLU A 71 -2.65 -15.21 -11.09
C GLU A 71 -2.25 -14.66 -12.45
N ARG A 72 -2.57 -13.39 -12.73
CA ARG A 72 -2.26 -12.77 -14.02
C ARG A 72 -0.82 -12.27 -14.15
N SER A 73 -0.28 -11.69 -13.09
CA SER A 73 1.06 -11.07 -13.09
C SER A 73 2.17 -12.05 -12.68
N GLY A 74 1.82 -13.17 -12.05
CA GLY A 74 2.72 -14.14 -11.43
C GLY A 74 3.24 -13.74 -10.05
N SER A 75 2.97 -12.52 -9.56
CA SER A 75 3.40 -12.06 -8.23
C SER A 75 2.67 -10.78 -7.82
N THR A 76 2.60 -10.51 -6.51
CA THR A 76 2.14 -9.22 -5.96
C THR A 76 3.30 -8.28 -5.65
N ARG A 77 4.56 -8.71 -5.83
CA ARG A 77 5.76 -7.93 -5.50
C ARG A 77 6.31 -7.21 -6.72
N CYS A 78 6.66 -5.94 -6.55
CA CYS A 78 7.15 -5.08 -7.60
C CYS A 78 8.47 -5.59 -8.19
N ARG A 79 9.39 -6.10 -7.35
CA ARG A 79 10.65 -6.70 -7.80
C ARG A 79 10.44 -7.86 -8.78
N ASP A 80 9.49 -8.73 -8.48
CA ASP A 80 9.25 -9.93 -9.30
C ASP A 80 8.59 -9.56 -10.64
N ILE A 81 7.67 -8.60 -10.62
CA ILE A 81 6.95 -8.11 -11.80
C ILE A 81 7.87 -7.26 -12.69
N ALA A 82 8.55 -6.28 -12.10
CA ALA A 82 9.38 -5.34 -12.82
C ALA A 82 10.75 -5.93 -13.20
N GLN A 83 11.22 -6.94 -12.46
CA GLN A 83 12.55 -7.54 -12.61
C GLN A 83 13.64 -6.47 -12.74
N THR A 84 13.59 -5.51 -11.82
CA THR A 84 14.38 -4.29 -11.83
C THR A 84 14.71 -3.96 -10.38
N ASP A 85 16.01 -3.86 -10.09
CA ASP A 85 16.48 -3.12 -8.92
C ASP A 85 16.43 -1.64 -9.26
N PHE A 86 15.65 -0.89 -8.48
CA PHE A 86 15.48 0.54 -8.69
C PHE A 86 16.61 1.36 -8.06
N ASP A 87 17.43 0.77 -7.17
CA ASP A 87 18.65 1.41 -6.67
C ASP A 87 19.82 1.30 -7.69
N ASP A 88 19.67 0.52 -8.77
CA ASP A 88 20.63 0.39 -9.87
C ASP A 88 20.24 1.27 -11.08
N ASP A 89 21.04 2.31 -11.35
CA ASP A 89 20.80 3.27 -12.44
C ASP A 89 20.72 2.63 -13.84
N ARG A 90 21.47 1.55 -14.09
CA ARG A 90 21.46 0.86 -15.39
C ARG A 90 20.16 0.08 -15.56
N GLN A 91 19.72 -0.60 -14.51
CA GLN A 91 18.45 -1.32 -14.51
C GLN A 91 17.27 -0.35 -14.59
N LEU A 92 17.30 0.75 -13.83
CA LEU A 92 16.31 1.82 -13.91
C LEU A 92 16.22 2.41 -15.33
N ARG A 93 17.36 2.71 -15.97
CA ARG A 93 17.37 3.20 -17.35
C ARG A 93 16.70 2.21 -18.32
N ARG A 94 17.02 0.92 -18.20
CA ARG A 94 16.38 -0.14 -19.00
C ARG A 94 14.87 -0.24 -18.71
N TYR A 95 14.48 -0.02 -17.46
CA TYR A 95 13.09 -0.01 -17.06
C TYR A 95 12.32 1.14 -17.73
N VAL A 96 12.83 2.38 -17.61
CA VAL A 96 12.19 3.56 -18.19
C VAL A 96 12.05 3.44 -19.72
N LEU A 97 13.07 2.92 -20.41
CA LEU A 97 13.09 2.81 -21.87
C LEU A 97 12.24 1.66 -22.43
N GLY A 98 11.75 0.73 -21.61
CA GLY A 98 11.02 -0.42 -22.14
C GLY A 98 10.22 -1.23 -21.13
N LYS A 99 10.82 -1.64 -20.01
CA LYS A 99 10.12 -2.54 -19.07
C LYS A 99 8.94 -1.87 -18.36
N SER A 100 8.91 -0.54 -18.27
CA SER A 100 7.79 0.25 -17.75
C SER A 100 6.45 -0.07 -18.44
N ARG A 101 6.49 -0.53 -19.71
CA ARG A 101 5.31 -0.99 -20.46
C ARG A 101 4.59 -2.15 -19.78
N THR A 102 5.29 -3.00 -19.02
CA THR A 102 4.66 -4.07 -18.23
C THR A 102 3.73 -3.48 -17.18
N CYS A 103 4.19 -2.49 -16.43
CA CYS A 103 3.36 -1.81 -15.42
C CYS A 103 2.19 -1.05 -16.06
N VAL A 104 2.38 -0.41 -17.21
CA VAL A 104 1.27 0.26 -17.95
C VAL A 104 0.20 -0.75 -18.37
N LYS A 105 0.60 -1.89 -18.94
CA LYS A 105 -0.33 -2.96 -19.33
C LYS A 105 -1.06 -3.54 -18.12
N LEU A 106 -0.33 -3.83 -17.04
CA LEU A 106 -0.93 -4.36 -15.81
C LEU A 106 -1.86 -3.35 -15.13
N ALA A 107 -1.57 -2.05 -15.20
CA ALA A 107 -2.45 -1.03 -14.66
C ALA A 107 -3.78 -0.97 -15.44
N GLY A 108 -3.73 -0.97 -16.78
CA GLY A 108 -4.94 -1.02 -17.61
C GLY A 108 -5.75 -2.31 -17.40
N ALA A 109 -5.06 -3.45 -17.36
CA ALA A 109 -5.60 -4.75 -17.01
C ALA A 109 -6.31 -4.76 -15.65
N SER A 110 -5.68 -4.15 -14.64
CA SER A 110 -6.23 -4.09 -13.28
C SER A 110 -7.42 -3.15 -13.21
N ALA A 111 -7.43 -2.04 -13.95
CA ALA A 111 -8.61 -1.17 -14.03
C ALA A 111 -9.85 -1.93 -14.52
N SER A 112 -9.71 -2.81 -15.52
CA SER A 112 -10.79 -3.69 -15.95
C SER A 112 -11.19 -4.69 -14.86
N MET A 113 -10.24 -5.34 -14.19
CA MET A 113 -10.56 -6.25 -13.07
C MET A 113 -11.31 -5.55 -11.94
N LEU A 114 -10.92 -4.33 -11.60
CA LEU A 114 -11.56 -3.54 -10.55
C LEU A 114 -13.01 -3.22 -10.94
N ALA A 115 -13.26 -2.83 -12.19
CA ALA A 115 -14.61 -2.62 -12.70
C ALA A 115 -15.44 -3.91 -12.64
N ASP A 116 -14.89 -5.04 -13.12
CA ASP A 116 -15.56 -6.35 -13.08
C ASP A 116 -15.91 -6.81 -11.66
N ILE A 117 -15.11 -6.42 -10.66
CA ILE A 117 -15.35 -6.73 -9.24
C ILE A 117 -16.45 -5.82 -8.68
N VAL A 118 -16.38 -4.51 -8.97
CA VAL A 118 -17.33 -3.51 -8.43
C VAL A 118 -18.71 -3.61 -9.07
N ASP A 119 -18.80 -3.94 -10.37
CA ASP A 119 -20.06 -3.97 -11.12
C ASP A 119 -20.93 -5.21 -10.79
N ARG A 120 -20.50 -6.09 -9.87
CA ARG A 120 -21.27 -7.23 -9.42
C ARG A 120 -22.41 -6.80 -8.49
N GLU A 121 -23.64 -7.16 -8.84
CA GLU A 121 -24.78 -6.96 -7.95
C GLU A 121 -24.63 -7.78 -6.67
N GLN A 122 -24.87 -7.14 -5.52
CA GLN A 122 -24.92 -7.75 -4.17
C GLN A 122 -23.67 -8.54 -3.76
N ILE A 123 -22.59 -7.80 -3.48
CA ILE A 123 -21.38 -8.38 -2.88
C ILE A 123 -21.60 -8.54 -1.37
N HIS A 124 -21.81 -9.79 -0.95
CA HIS A 124 -21.83 -10.13 0.47
C HIS A 124 -20.40 -10.37 1.00
N PRO A 125 -20.08 -9.87 2.21
CA PRO A 125 -18.80 -10.17 2.82
C PRO A 125 -18.65 -11.67 3.07
N GLY A 126 -17.48 -12.22 2.76
CA GLY A 126 -17.17 -13.61 3.08
C GLY A 126 -17.20 -13.84 4.59
N LYS A 127 -17.81 -14.94 5.05
CA LYS A 127 -17.98 -15.26 6.47
C LYS A 127 -16.66 -15.15 7.26
N HIS A 128 -15.59 -15.70 6.72
CA HIS A 128 -14.25 -15.63 7.32
C HIS A 128 -13.76 -14.18 7.54
N PHE A 129 -14.00 -13.29 6.57
CA PHE A 129 -13.59 -11.89 6.71
C PHE A 129 -14.47 -11.12 7.69
N VAL A 130 -15.75 -11.48 7.84
CA VAL A 130 -16.61 -10.93 8.89
C VAL A 130 -16.04 -11.28 10.27
N GLU A 131 -15.72 -12.55 10.48
CA GLU A 131 -15.14 -13.03 11.74
C GLU A 131 -13.79 -12.36 12.04
N LEU A 132 -12.89 -12.31 11.06
CA LEU A 132 -11.60 -11.62 11.21
C LEU A 132 -11.77 -10.15 11.57
N THR A 133 -12.61 -9.42 10.83
CA THR A 133 -12.84 -8.00 11.08
C THR A 133 -13.41 -7.79 12.48
N GLN A 134 -14.37 -8.61 12.91
CA GLN A 134 -14.92 -8.56 14.27
C GLN A 134 -13.82 -8.76 15.33
N ARG A 135 -12.95 -9.77 15.18
CA ARG A 135 -11.87 -10.04 16.16
C ARG A 135 -10.84 -8.91 16.24
N PHE A 136 -10.48 -8.31 15.12
CA PHE A 136 -9.62 -7.12 15.12
C PHE A 136 -10.30 -5.94 15.83
N SER A 137 -11.60 -5.74 15.62
CA SER A 137 -12.36 -4.70 16.30
C SER A 137 -12.52 -4.95 17.81
N GLU A 138 -12.77 -6.19 18.23
CA GLU A 138 -12.76 -6.60 19.66
C GLU A 138 -11.41 -6.32 20.33
N SER A 139 -10.33 -6.40 19.55
CA SER A 139 -8.96 -6.10 20.00
C SER A 139 -8.58 -4.62 19.89
N ASN A 140 -9.49 -3.77 19.40
CA ASN A 140 -9.29 -2.34 19.14
C ASN A 140 -8.01 -2.05 18.31
N PHE A 141 -7.73 -2.87 17.30
CA PHE A 141 -6.49 -2.77 16.53
C PHE A 141 -6.68 -3.14 15.05
N HIS A 142 -6.15 -2.30 14.16
CA HIS A 142 -6.03 -2.60 12.73
C HIS A 142 -4.74 -1.98 12.19
N CYS A 143 -3.84 -2.79 11.62
CA CYS A 143 -2.42 -2.42 11.43
C CYS A 143 -2.20 -1.06 10.74
N ALA A 144 -2.77 -0.87 9.54
CA ALA A 144 -2.60 0.37 8.79
C ALA A 144 -3.34 1.55 9.44
N GLN A 145 -4.56 1.31 9.93
CA GLN A 145 -5.39 2.35 10.55
C GLN A 145 -4.76 2.86 11.85
N SER A 146 -4.28 1.97 12.73
CA SER A 146 -3.59 2.36 13.97
C SER A 146 -2.34 3.20 13.68
N VAL A 147 -1.50 2.79 12.72
CA VAL A 147 -0.30 3.57 12.35
C VAL A 147 -0.66 4.94 11.80
N VAL A 148 -1.63 5.02 10.89
CA VAL A 148 -2.05 6.30 10.30
C VAL A 148 -2.59 7.23 11.38
N MET A 149 -3.46 6.73 12.27
CA MET A 149 -4.04 7.54 13.35
C MET A 149 -2.96 8.07 14.30
N LEU A 150 -2.09 7.20 14.82
CA LEU A 150 -1.04 7.57 15.78
C LEU A 150 -0.03 8.56 15.18
N ALA A 151 0.45 8.29 13.97
CA ALA A 151 1.42 9.17 13.33
C ALA A 151 0.80 10.50 12.89
N SER A 152 -0.46 10.51 12.44
CA SER A 152 -1.18 11.75 12.15
C SER A 152 -1.41 12.60 13.40
N GLU A 153 -1.74 11.99 14.53
CA GLU A 153 -1.86 12.67 15.83
C GLU A 153 -0.53 13.30 16.25
N GLU A 154 0.58 12.56 16.18
CA GLU A 154 1.92 13.08 16.52
C GLU A 154 2.36 14.25 15.62
N LEU A 155 1.91 14.26 14.36
CA LEU A 155 2.20 15.34 13.40
C LEU A 155 1.22 16.52 13.50
N GLY A 156 0.14 16.41 14.27
CA GLY A 156 -0.90 17.43 14.36
C GLY A 156 -1.68 17.61 13.05
N VAL A 157 -1.87 16.54 12.27
CA VAL A 157 -2.58 16.57 10.99
C VAL A 157 -3.77 15.62 10.98
N ALA A 158 -4.78 15.92 10.17
CA ALA A 158 -5.91 15.02 10.01
C ALA A 158 -5.51 13.77 9.19
N PRO A 159 -5.98 12.56 9.57
CA PRO A 159 -5.85 11.36 8.74
C PRO A 159 -6.46 11.58 7.36
N VAL A 160 -5.70 11.28 6.30
CA VAL A 160 -6.12 11.53 4.91
C VAL A 160 -7.00 10.44 4.32
N LEU A 161 -6.87 9.20 4.80
CA LEU A 161 -7.69 8.06 4.37
C LEU A 161 -8.61 7.61 5.50
N PRO A 162 -9.89 7.33 5.21
CA PRO A 162 -10.82 6.80 6.20
C PRO A 162 -10.45 5.37 6.61
N SER A 163 -10.89 4.96 7.80
CA SER A 163 -10.67 3.60 8.32
C SER A 163 -11.21 2.51 7.39
N THR A 164 -12.29 2.79 6.66
CA THR A 164 -12.88 1.89 5.65
C THR A 164 -11.91 1.56 4.51
N MET A 165 -10.97 2.45 4.18
CA MET A 165 -9.91 2.18 3.19
C MET A 165 -8.69 1.48 3.79
N LEU A 166 -8.42 1.68 5.08
CA LEU A 166 -7.20 1.19 5.73
C LEU A 166 -7.36 -0.21 6.32
N ILE A 167 -8.54 -0.53 6.87
CA ILE A 167 -8.82 -1.83 7.50
C ILE A 167 -8.71 -3.00 6.50
N PRO A 168 -9.21 -2.88 5.26
CA PRO A 168 -9.03 -3.93 4.25
C PRO A 168 -7.57 -4.23 3.87
N LEU A 169 -6.59 -3.45 4.34
CA LEU A 169 -5.17 -3.76 4.15
C LEU A 169 -4.62 -4.75 5.20
N ASN A 170 -5.41 -5.10 6.23
CA ASN A 170 -5.01 -6.05 7.27
C ASN A 170 -4.52 -7.39 6.69
N GLY A 171 -3.64 -8.08 7.44
CA GLY A 171 -3.02 -9.33 7.00
C GLY A 171 -2.10 -9.19 5.78
N GLY A 172 -1.67 -7.96 5.47
CA GLY A 172 -0.74 -7.65 4.38
C GLY A 172 -1.45 -7.58 3.02
N ILE A 173 -2.32 -6.58 2.89
CA ILE A 173 -3.22 -6.26 1.77
C ILE A 173 -4.36 -7.25 1.59
N GLY A 174 -5.37 -7.20 2.44
CA GLY A 174 -6.53 -8.10 2.32
C GLY A 174 -6.13 -9.55 2.55
N TYR A 175 -5.37 -9.80 3.62
CA TYR A 175 -5.05 -11.15 4.12
C TYR A 175 -4.25 -12.03 3.14
N SER A 176 -3.52 -11.42 2.21
CA SER A 176 -2.68 -12.15 1.25
C SER A 176 -1.32 -12.58 1.82
N GLY A 177 -0.94 -12.08 3.00
CA GLY A 177 0.37 -12.32 3.59
C GLY A 177 1.50 -11.49 2.97
N SER A 178 1.18 -10.55 2.07
CA SER A 178 2.12 -9.64 1.42
C SER A 178 2.61 -8.54 2.38
N THR A 179 3.10 -7.41 1.85
CA THR A 179 3.69 -6.32 2.64
C THR A 179 2.84 -5.92 3.85
N CYS A 180 3.48 -5.82 5.01
CA CYS A 180 2.83 -5.48 6.27
C CYS A 180 2.07 -4.15 6.18
N ALA A 181 0.80 -4.16 6.58
CA ALA A 181 -0.05 -2.98 6.55
C ALA A 181 0.40 -1.85 7.48
N ALA A 182 1.10 -2.16 8.59
CA ALA A 182 1.66 -1.14 9.46
C ALA A 182 2.73 -0.30 8.72
N LEU A 183 3.64 -0.96 8.00
CA LEU A 183 4.65 -0.29 7.16
C LEU A 183 3.99 0.59 6.09
N LEU A 184 2.93 0.09 5.43
CA LEU A 184 2.18 0.86 4.45
C LEU A 184 1.48 2.06 5.07
N GLY A 185 0.87 1.91 6.24
CA GLY A 185 0.27 3.01 7.00
C GLY A 185 1.29 4.12 7.29
N GLY A 186 2.51 3.75 7.69
CA GLY A 186 3.58 4.72 7.93
C GLY A 186 3.98 5.46 6.65
N CYS A 187 4.09 4.74 5.52
CA CYS A 187 4.38 5.34 4.22
C CYS A 187 3.24 6.24 3.71
N ILE A 188 1.98 5.91 4.03
CA ILE A 188 0.82 6.76 3.70
C ILE A 188 0.92 8.12 4.40
N VAL A 189 1.34 8.13 5.67
CA VAL A 189 1.54 9.38 6.43
C VAL A 189 2.74 10.17 5.93
N ILE A 190 3.86 9.50 5.63
CA ILE A 190 5.03 10.14 5.02
C ILE A 190 4.64 10.78 3.67
N GLY A 191 3.91 10.05 2.82
CA GLY A 191 3.43 10.56 1.54
C GLY A 191 2.54 11.79 1.71
N LEU A 192 1.69 11.83 2.74
CA LEU A 192 0.82 12.98 2.99
C LEU A 192 1.63 14.26 3.25
N GLN A 193 2.72 14.17 4.01
CA GLN A 193 3.55 15.31 4.38
C GLN A 193 4.58 15.67 3.31
N LYS A 194 5.19 14.67 2.68
CA LYS A 194 6.39 14.81 1.83
C LYS A 194 6.16 14.48 0.37
N GLY A 195 4.97 13.97 0.04
CA GLY A 195 4.56 13.75 -1.33
C GLY A 195 4.06 15.06 -1.95
N GLY A 196 4.39 15.28 -3.22
CA GLY A 196 3.77 16.31 -4.01
C GLY A 196 2.93 15.75 -5.16
N ASP A 197 2.15 16.65 -5.76
CA ASP A 197 1.22 16.30 -6.81
C ASP A 197 1.96 16.08 -8.14
N THR A 198 2.10 14.82 -8.52
CA THR A 198 2.78 14.44 -9.77
C THR A 198 1.95 14.76 -11.01
N SER A 199 0.63 15.01 -10.89
CA SER A 199 -0.21 15.42 -12.01
C SER A 199 0.17 16.79 -12.57
N GLN A 200 0.78 17.63 -11.72
CA GLN A 200 1.29 18.95 -12.11
C GLN A 200 2.62 18.86 -12.88
N THR A 201 3.24 17.67 -12.91
CA THR A 201 4.45 17.43 -13.71
C THR A 201 4.08 16.74 -15.02
N GLY A 202 4.34 17.40 -16.16
CA GLY A 202 4.09 16.79 -17.47
C GLY A 202 4.92 15.52 -17.65
N MET A 203 4.26 14.39 -17.94
CA MET A 203 4.88 13.06 -18.04
C MET A 203 6.14 13.04 -18.92
N PHE A 204 6.09 13.66 -20.11
CA PHE A 204 7.23 13.75 -21.02
C PHE A 204 8.40 14.52 -20.41
N THR A 205 8.12 15.60 -19.68
CA THR A 205 9.13 16.40 -19.00
C THR A 205 9.80 15.59 -17.90
N SER A 206 9.02 14.88 -17.08
CA SER A 206 9.52 14.05 -15.99
C SER A 206 10.40 12.90 -16.51
N VAL A 207 9.95 12.19 -17.56
CA VAL A 207 10.73 11.12 -18.19
C VAL A 207 12.02 11.64 -18.82
N ARG A 208 11.96 12.78 -19.52
CA ARG A 208 13.15 13.39 -20.14
C ARG A 208 14.18 13.79 -19.08
N ARG A 209 13.74 14.46 -18.01
CA ARG A 209 14.63 14.87 -16.91
C ARG A 209 15.29 13.66 -16.25
N LEU A 210 14.50 12.64 -15.94
CA LEU A 210 14.98 11.35 -15.42
C LEU A 210 16.07 10.74 -16.31
N LEU A 211 15.79 10.59 -17.61
CA LEU A 211 16.76 10.00 -18.54
C LEU A 211 18.05 10.82 -18.66
N LEU A 212 17.97 12.15 -18.68
CA LEU A 212 19.15 13.02 -18.71
C LEU A 212 20.01 12.84 -17.45
N THR A 213 19.39 12.77 -16.27
CA THR A 213 20.10 12.52 -15.02
C THR A 213 20.83 11.17 -15.03
N LEU A 214 20.18 10.12 -15.53
CA LEU A 214 20.79 8.80 -15.64
C LEU A 214 21.92 8.75 -16.67
N ILE A 215 21.81 9.49 -17.78
CA ILE A 215 22.88 9.61 -18.78
C ILE A 215 24.11 10.31 -18.19
N GLN A 216 23.90 11.27 -17.29
CA GLN A 216 24.97 11.98 -16.57
C GLN A 216 25.60 11.13 -15.44
N GLY A 217 25.13 9.90 -15.21
CA GLY A 217 25.63 9.02 -14.14
C GLY A 217 25.24 9.49 -12.74
N ALA A 218 24.22 10.33 -12.62
CA ALA A 218 23.67 10.76 -11.34
C ALA A 218 22.43 9.94 -10.98
N SER A 219 22.26 9.64 -9.69
CA SER A 219 21.04 8.97 -9.21
C SER A 219 19.85 9.93 -9.31
N ALA A 220 18.78 9.49 -9.96
CA ALA A 220 17.58 10.31 -10.12
C ALA A 220 16.71 10.41 -8.86
N PHE A 221 16.78 9.43 -7.96
CA PHE A 221 15.90 9.38 -6.79
C PHE A 221 16.37 10.28 -5.63
N HIS A 222 17.67 10.60 -5.57
CA HIS A 222 18.23 11.56 -4.61
C HIS A 222 18.08 13.03 -5.03
N ARG A 223 17.43 13.29 -6.17
CA ARG A 223 17.23 14.62 -6.73
C ARG A 223 15.81 15.11 -6.49
N LEU A 224 15.58 15.83 -5.40
CA LEU A 224 14.26 16.32 -4.99
C LEU A 224 13.63 17.27 -6.02
N ASP A 225 14.46 17.93 -6.84
CA ASP A 225 14.03 18.84 -7.91
C ASP A 225 13.49 18.12 -9.17
N LEU A 226 13.74 16.81 -9.31
CA LEU A 226 13.31 16.05 -10.48
C LEU A 226 11.84 15.65 -10.43
N SER A 227 11.35 15.27 -9.25
CA SER A 227 9.98 14.83 -9.06
C SER A 227 9.49 15.24 -7.68
N PRO A 228 8.26 15.79 -7.58
CA PRO A 228 7.65 16.11 -6.30
C PRO A 228 7.36 14.87 -5.44
N ALA A 229 7.50 13.65 -5.98
CA ALA A 229 7.37 12.41 -5.21
C ALA A 229 8.68 11.94 -4.56
N ASN A 230 9.84 12.47 -4.96
CA ASN A 230 11.13 11.90 -4.57
C ASN A 230 11.39 11.96 -3.07
N ASP A 231 10.99 13.03 -2.37
CA ASP A 231 11.17 13.13 -0.92
C ASP A 231 10.37 12.04 -0.18
N ALA A 232 9.11 11.84 -0.55
CA ALA A 232 8.29 10.74 -0.04
C ALA A 232 8.90 9.37 -0.36
N LEU A 233 9.40 9.16 -1.58
CA LEU A 233 10.02 7.89 -1.98
C LEU A 233 11.26 7.56 -1.14
N LEU A 234 12.15 8.53 -0.93
CA LEU A 234 13.36 8.35 -0.12
C LEU A 234 13.01 8.03 1.34
N ARG A 235 12.06 8.75 1.93
CA ARG A 235 11.65 8.54 3.32
C ARG A 235 10.90 7.23 3.51
N CYS A 236 10.07 6.82 2.54
CA CYS A 236 9.42 5.50 2.56
C CYS A 236 10.47 4.37 2.41
N ALA A 237 11.50 4.57 1.58
CA ALA A 237 12.61 3.64 1.46
C ALA A 237 13.36 3.50 2.79
N GLU A 238 13.62 4.62 3.48
CA GLU A 238 14.24 4.60 4.81
C GLU A 238 13.36 3.87 5.82
N LEU A 239 12.05 4.15 5.86
CA LEU A 239 11.12 3.46 6.75
C LEU A 239 11.11 1.95 6.48
N ALA A 240 11.05 1.53 5.21
CA ALA A 240 11.05 0.13 4.83
C ALA A 240 12.39 -0.57 5.17
N LYS A 241 13.54 0.09 5.01
CA LYS A 241 14.85 -0.43 5.43
C LYS A 241 14.93 -0.57 6.95
N TRP A 242 14.51 0.45 7.69
CA TRP A 242 14.42 0.40 9.15
C TRP A 242 13.49 -0.73 9.63
N PHE A 243 12.30 -0.83 9.05
CA PHE A 243 11.27 -1.82 9.42
C PHE A 243 11.79 -3.25 9.25
N GLN A 244 12.46 -3.54 8.13
CA GLN A 244 13.13 -4.82 7.88
C GLN A 244 14.19 -5.12 8.94
N THR A 245 14.99 -4.13 9.34
CA THR A 245 16.03 -4.32 10.35
C THR A 245 15.42 -4.57 11.74
N GLN A 246 14.36 -3.85 12.10
CA GLN A 246 13.72 -3.98 13.41
C GLN A 246 12.90 -5.27 13.55
N PHE A 247 12.17 -5.66 12.50
CA PHE A 247 11.20 -6.74 12.57
C PHE A 247 11.56 -7.94 11.70
N HIS A 248 12.78 -7.97 11.15
CA HIS A 248 13.38 -9.03 10.33
C HIS A 248 12.69 -9.35 9.00
N SER A 249 11.50 -8.82 8.74
CA SER A 249 10.81 -8.90 7.46
C SER A 249 9.91 -7.67 7.24
N ARG A 250 9.54 -7.43 5.98
CA ARG A 250 8.49 -6.49 5.55
C ARG A 250 7.20 -7.21 5.17
N LEU A 251 7.19 -8.54 5.12
CA LEU A 251 6.06 -9.35 4.69
C LEU A 251 5.28 -9.83 5.90
N CYS A 252 3.96 -9.61 5.88
CA CYS A 252 3.09 -9.90 7.02
C CYS A 252 3.19 -11.37 7.42
N ARG A 253 3.14 -12.29 6.44
CA ARG A 253 3.19 -13.73 6.70
C ARG A 253 4.52 -14.17 7.32
N GLU A 254 5.63 -13.56 6.92
CA GLU A 254 6.95 -13.87 7.50
C GLU A 254 7.09 -13.33 8.94
N ILE A 255 6.46 -12.20 9.24
CA ILE A 255 6.49 -11.59 10.57
C ILE A 255 5.61 -12.36 11.56
N THR A 256 4.40 -12.72 11.11
CA THR A 256 3.38 -13.33 11.98
C THR A 256 3.44 -14.85 11.98
N GLU A 257 4.06 -15.47 10.96
CA GLU A 257 4.02 -16.91 10.70
C GLU A 257 2.57 -17.45 10.58
N VAL A 258 1.65 -16.58 10.12
CA VAL A 258 0.23 -16.88 9.98
C VAL A 258 -0.19 -16.71 8.53
N ASP A 259 -0.80 -17.74 7.97
CA ASP A 259 -1.65 -17.60 6.80
C ASP A 259 -3.06 -17.19 7.21
N PHE A 260 -3.43 -15.94 6.96
CA PHE A 260 -4.76 -15.43 7.31
C PHE A 260 -5.89 -16.00 6.42
N GLN A 261 -5.57 -16.76 5.39
CA GLN A 261 -6.57 -17.52 4.62
C GLN A 261 -6.88 -18.89 5.25
N ASP A 262 -6.03 -19.34 6.18
CA ASP A 262 -6.27 -20.53 6.98
C ASP A 262 -6.96 -20.14 8.29
N GLU A 263 -8.18 -20.63 8.48
CA GLU A 263 -9.01 -20.30 9.65
C GLU A 263 -8.24 -20.63 10.94
N GLN A 264 -7.71 -21.84 11.08
CA GLN A 264 -7.04 -22.28 12.31
C GLN A 264 -5.83 -21.40 12.64
N GLN A 265 -5.00 -21.07 11.64
CA GLN A 265 -3.87 -20.18 11.83
C GLN A 265 -4.31 -18.76 12.22
N SER A 266 -5.40 -18.28 11.63
CA SER A 266 -5.94 -16.97 11.94
C SER A 266 -6.49 -16.87 13.37
N TRP A 267 -7.04 -17.95 13.93
CA TRP A 267 -7.44 -17.99 15.35
C TRP A 267 -6.24 -17.89 16.29
N ARG A 268 -5.15 -18.63 16.00
CA ARG A 268 -3.91 -18.56 16.79
C ARG A 268 -3.33 -17.14 16.86
N TYR A 269 -3.50 -16.33 15.81
CA TYR A 269 -3.06 -14.93 15.81
C TYR A 269 -3.61 -14.12 16.99
N PHE A 270 -4.89 -14.35 17.34
CA PHE A 270 -5.55 -13.66 18.43
C PHE A 270 -5.31 -14.33 19.79
N GLU A 271 -5.26 -15.66 19.84
CA GLU A 271 -5.19 -16.42 21.11
C GLU A 271 -3.77 -16.55 21.66
N GLU A 272 -2.76 -16.63 20.79
CA GLU A 272 -1.35 -16.84 21.18
C GLU A 272 -0.58 -15.52 21.37
N GLY A 273 -1.29 -14.38 21.41
CA GLY A 273 -0.68 -13.07 21.68
C GLY A 273 0.14 -12.48 20.53
N ILE A 274 0.06 -13.03 19.31
CA ILE A 274 0.73 -12.48 18.12
C ILE A 274 0.21 -11.07 17.81
N ILE A 275 -1.08 -10.83 18.04
CA ILE A 275 -1.68 -9.50 17.93
C ILE A 275 -0.99 -8.45 18.82
N SER A 276 -0.60 -8.80 20.04
CA SER A 276 0.10 -7.88 20.96
C SER A 276 1.45 -7.42 20.40
N ARG A 277 2.17 -8.33 19.73
CA ARG A 277 3.40 -7.98 19.00
C ARG A 277 3.11 -7.03 17.84
N CYS A 278 2.04 -7.27 17.09
CA CYS A 278 1.63 -6.40 15.98
C CYS A 278 1.21 -5.00 16.46
N ILE A 279 0.58 -4.90 17.64
CA ILE A 279 0.24 -3.62 18.28
C ILE A 279 1.52 -2.84 18.62
N SER A 280 2.51 -3.46 19.28
CA SER A 280 3.81 -2.82 19.58
C SER A 280 4.51 -2.37 18.30
N MET A 281 4.57 -3.25 17.30
CA MET A 281 5.15 -2.95 15.99
C MET A 281 4.50 -1.74 15.33
N ALA A 282 3.16 -1.65 15.38
CA ALA A 282 2.43 -0.51 14.83
C ALA A 282 2.77 0.80 15.56
N GLN A 283 2.89 0.78 16.89
CA GLN A 283 3.27 1.95 17.68
C GLN A 283 4.68 2.44 17.31
N GLU A 284 5.65 1.53 17.27
CA GLU A 284 7.03 1.86 16.88
C GLU A 284 7.11 2.37 15.44
N THR A 285 6.36 1.75 14.53
CA THR A 285 6.28 2.15 13.13
C THR A 285 5.65 3.53 12.98
N ALA A 286 4.61 3.85 13.76
CA ALA A 286 3.99 5.16 13.77
C ALA A 286 4.97 6.25 14.21
N ALA A 287 5.69 6.04 15.30
CA ALA A 287 6.69 7.00 15.80
C ALA A 287 7.81 7.22 14.78
N LYS A 288 8.35 6.15 14.18
CA LYS A 288 9.39 6.28 13.14
C LYS A 288 8.84 6.97 11.89
N ALA A 289 7.62 6.66 11.47
CA ALA A 289 6.99 7.31 10.32
C ALA A 289 6.74 8.81 10.56
N ALA A 290 6.27 9.19 11.76
CA ALA A 290 6.09 10.58 12.15
C ALA A 290 7.44 11.32 12.16
N ALA A 291 8.50 10.74 12.73
CA ALA A 291 9.84 11.31 12.69
C ALA A 291 10.35 11.52 11.25
N LEU A 292 10.10 10.55 10.37
CA LEU A 292 10.43 10.66 8.94
C LEU A 292 9.49 11.57 8.16
N ALA A 293 8.35 11.97 8.70
CA ALA A 293 7.40 12.87 8.05
C ALA A 293 7.57 14.34 8.50
N ARG A 294 8.46 14.61 9.46
CA ARG A 294 8.91 15.97 9.81
C ARG A 294 9.92 16.50 8.79
#